data_AF-A0A7C6E3J8-F1
#
_entry.id   AF-A0A7C6E3J8-F1
#
_cell.length_a   1.000
_cell.length_b   1.000
_cell.length_c   1.000
_cell.angle_alpha   90.00
_cell.angle_beta   90.00
_cell.angle_gamma   90.00
#
_symmetry.space_group_name_H-M   'P 1'
#
loop_
_entity.id
_entity.type
_entity.pdbx_description
1 polymer ?
#
loop_
_entity_poly.entity_id
_entity_poly.type
_entity_poly.pdbx_seq_one_letter_code
_entity_poly.pdbx_strand_id
1 'polypeptide(L)'
;MSERVLQSGCPTELATYLQSLLETFEQDPSTARTQLRLLEAAEPGLFCKVIVPLLAGLREDSAARQFVSSLLVRSQTLPRILSDPAAMSLPAARELASSLSRTEPALDVELARWLLRGMQAPSDPEAANPTRALRLLEVLNGLTRQHAASTLIQLLRHPNNRVRSKAALLVSRCLRSARWVETALSEKDRRVRANAIEGVWGVEGPGMGKVMRLALGDPDNRVAGNALVGLSQLGDLSASAFLEEMAAHKRFEFRATAAWAMGYLADAQFVPVLSKLLKDPAAPVRRSALRALLRFRKLMAQQAGLMGAEMQPEQKPDQGAAG
;
A
#
# COMPACT_ATOMS: atom_id res chain seq x y z
N MET A 1 -22.33 30.97 -16.44
CA MET A 1 -20.86 30.93 -16.53
C MET A 1 -20.34 29.49 -16.63
N SER A 2 -20.92 28.56 -15.87
CA SER A 2 -20.64 27.12 -16.00
C SER A 2 -20.81 26.56 -17.42
N GLU A 3 -21.87 26.92 -18.15
CA GLU A 3 -22.03 26.49 -19.56
C GLU A 3 -20.89 26.96 -20.48
N ARG A 4 -20.35 28.17 -20.24
CA ARG A 4 -19.25 28.74 -21.04
C ARG A 4 -17.92 28.02 -20.78
N VAL A 5 -17.68 27.65 -19.53
CA VAL A 5 -16.49 26.87 -19.11
C VAL A 5 -16.59 25.43 -19.59
N LEU A 6 -17.79 24.84 -19.57
CA LEU A 6 -18.04 23.51 -20.13
C LEU A 6 -17.82 23.48 -21.65
N GLN A 7 -18.20 24.53 -22.36
CA GLN A 7 -18.02 24.64 -23.80
C GLN A 7 -16.56 24.90 -24.22
N SER A 8 -15.73 25.51 -23.36
CA SER A 8 -14.35 25.83 -23.73
C SER A 8 -13.39 24.64 -23.62
N GLY A 9 -13.68 23.68 -22.74
CA GLY A 9 -12.81 22.51 -22.48
C GLY A 9 -11.42 22.86 -21.96
N CYS A 10 -11.17 24.13 -21.61
CA CYS A 10 -9.86 24.64 -21.21
C CYS A 10 -9.57 24.30 -19.75
N PRO A 11 -8.53 23.50 -19.43
CA PRO A 11 -8.24 23.08 -18.06
C PRO A 11 -7.97 24.27 -17.12
N THR A 12 -7.33 25.32 -17.62
CA THR A 12 -6.99 26.51 -16.84
C THR A 12 -8.22 27.33 -16.50
N GLU A 13 -9.16 27.50 -17.43
CA GLU A 13 -10.41 28.20 -17.17
C GLU A 13 -11.28 27.44 -16.17
N LEU A 14 -11.35 26.11 -16.31
CA LEU A 14 -12.04 25.27 -15.34
C LEU A 14 -11.39 25.36 -13.95
N ALA A 15 -10.05 25.39 -13.87
CA ALA A 15 -9.34 25.53 -12.60
C ALA A 15 -9.69 26.83 -11.88
N THR A 16 -9.64 27.96 -12.60
CA THR A 16 -9.99 29.27 -12.04
C THR A 16 -11.46 29.30 -11.59
N TYR A 17 -12.37 28.73 -12.37
CA TYR A 17 -13.79 28.69 -12.03
C TYR A 17 -14.04 27.82 -10.79
N LEU A 18 -13.47 26.61 -10.75
CA LEU A 18 -13.59 25.70 -9.60
C LEU A 18 -12.98 26.32 -8.34
N GLN A 19 -11.83 26.98 -8.45
CA GLN A 19 -11.20 27.65 -7.32
C GLN A 19 -12.12 28.74 -6.73
N SER A 20 -12.66 29.63 -7.57
CA SER A 20 -13.60 30.66 -7.12
C SER A 20 -14.86 30.06 -6.47
N LEU A 21 -15.37 28.95 -7.03
CA LEU A 21 -16.54 28.27 -6.49
C LEU A 21 -16.26 27.61 -5.13
N LEU A 22 -15.03 27.11 -4.91
CA LEU A 22 -14.62 26.53 -3.64
C LEU A 22 -14.35 27.60 -2.57
N GLU A 23 -13.76 28.73 -2.94
CA GLU A 23 -13.50 29.87 -2.05
C GLU A 23 -14.79 30.49 -1.51
N THR A 24 -15.84 30.53 -2.34
CA THR A 24 -17.15 31.08 -1.99
C THR A 24 -18.16 30.04 -1.52
N PHE A 25 -17.74 28.76 -1.40
CA PHE A 25 -18.65 27.64 -1.14
C PHE A 25 -19.49 27.82 0.12
N GLU A 26 -18.89 28.32 1.21
CA GLU A 26 -19.59 28.48 2.50
C GLU A 26 -20.63 29.62 2.47
N GLN A 27 -20.53 30.55 1.51
CA GLN A 27 -21.47 31.66 1.36
C GLN A 27 -22.76 31.23 0.65
N ASP A 28 -22.65 30.35 -0.35
CA ASP A 28 -23.80 29.74 -1.03
C ASP A 28 -23.56 28.25 -1.36
N PRO A 29 -23.71 27.35 -0.36
CA PRO A 29 -23.44 25.92 -0.56
C PRO A 29 -24.40 25.26 -1.54
N SER A 30 -25.63 25.75 -1.67
CA SER A 30 -26.64 25.13 -2.54
C SER A 30 -26.26 25.27 -4.00
N THR A 31 -25.92 26.50 -4.41
CA THR A 31 -25.49 26.78 -5.78
C THR A 31 -24.17 26.10 -6.08
N ALA A 32 -23.19 26.17 -5.16
CA ALA A 32 -21.88 25.54 -5.36
C ALA A 32 -21.99 24.02 -5.55
N ARG A 33 -22.77 23.32 -4.72
CA ARG A 33 -23.00 21.88 -4.87
C ARG A 33 -23.65 21.52 -6.21
N THR A 34 -24.58 22.33 -6.67
CA THR A 34 -25.26 22.13 -7.95
C THR A 34 -24.29 22.29 -9.12
N GLN A 35 -23.48 23.35 -9.11
CA GLN A 35 -22.47 23.58 -10.16
C GLN A 35 -21.39 22.50 -10.17
N LEU A 36 -20.88 22.08 -9.01
CA LEU A 36 -19.88 21.00 -8.94
C LEU A 36 -20.40 19.69 -9.52
N ARG A 37 -21.66 19.32 -9.23
CA ARG A 37 -22.28 18.12 -9.83
C ARG A 37 -22.45 18.25 -11.34
N LEU A 38 -22.87 19.42 -11.82
CA LEU A 38 -23.01 19.66 -13.25
C LEU A 38 -21.66 19.54 -13.98
N LEU A 39 -20.60 20.12 -13.40
CA LEU A 39 -19.25 20.02 -13.96
C LEU A 39 -18.70 18.59 -13.94
N GLU A 40 -18.89 17.87 -12.83
CA GLU A 40 -18.47 16.47 -12.73
C GLU A 40 -19.23 15.57 -13.70
N ALA A 41 -20.53 15.77 -13.87
CA ALA A 41 -21.35 14.97 -14.78
C ALA A 41 -21.03 15.24 -16.27
N ALA A 42 -20.65 16.48 -16.61
CA ALA A 42 -20.37 16.86 -17.98
C ALA A 42 -19.01 16.35 -18.47
N GLU A 43 -17.93 16.56 -17.70
CA GLU A 43 -16.57 16.16 -18.07
C GLU A 43 -15.83 15.54 -16.87
N PRO A 44 -16.19 14.31 -16.43
CA PRO A 44 -15.69 13.71 -15.20
C PRO A 44 -14.15 13.63 -15.14
N GLY A 45 -13.51 13.26 -16.26
CA GLY A 45 -12.06 13.11 -16.33
C GLY A 45 -11.31 14.42 -16.15
N LEU A 46 -11.76 15.46 -16.85
CA LEU A 46 -11.18 16.80 -16.74
C LEU A 46 -11.48 17.40 -15.36
N PHE A 47 -12.71 17.26 -14.87
CA PHE A 47 -13.11 17.70 -13.53
C PHE A 47 -12.20 17.09 -12.46
N CYS A 48 -12.05 15.77 -12.43
CA CYS A 48 -11.18 15.10 -11.46
C CYS A 48 -9.71 15.55 -11.58
N LYS A 49 -9.18 15.71 -12.79
CA LYS A 49 -7.81 16.18 -13.02
C LYS A 49 -7.57 17.58 -12.44
N VAL A 50 -8.56 18.46 -12.49
CA VAL A 50 -8.46 19.85 -12.03
C VAL A 50 -8.81 20.00 -10.54
N ILE A 51 -9.85 19.32 -10.05
CA ILE A 51 -10.33 19.47 -8.67
C ILE A 51 -9.39 18.79 -7.65
N VAL A 52 -8.68 17.73 -8.04
CA VAL A 52 -7.77 16.98 -7.16
C VAL A 52 -6.63 17.85 -6.62
N PRO A 53 -5.89 18.62 -7.45
CA PRO A 53 -4.91 19.57 -6.95
C PRO A 53 -5.51 20.63 -6.01
N LEU A 54 -6.73 21.09 -6.29
CA LEU A 54 -7.41 22.12 -5.49
C LEU A 54 -7.83 21.61 -4.11
N LEU A 55 -8.15 20.31 -3.98
CA LEU A 55 -8.47 19.70 -2.69
C LEU A 55 -7.37 19.89 -1.65
N ALA A 56 -6.10 19.88 -2.06
CA ALA A 56 -4.97 20.04 -1.14
C ALA A 56 -4.98 21.42 -0.44
N GLY A 57 -5.50 22.45 -1.12
CA GLY A 57 -5.60 23.82 -0.57
C GLY A 57 -6.78 24.05 0.36
N LEU A 58 -7.75 23.14 0.42
CA LEU A 58 -8.94 23.29 1.27
C LEU A 58 -8.66 22.83 2.70
N ARG A 59 -9.20 23.53 3.69
CA ARG A 59 -9.18 23.10 5.09
C ARG A 59 -9.83 21.73 5.25
N GLU A 60 -9.24 20.86 6.09
CA GLU A 60 -9.72 19.49 6.31
C GLU A 60 -11.18 19.42 6.80
N ASP A 61 -11.62 20.41 7.59
CA ASP A 61 -12.94 20.50 8.21
C ASP A 61 -13.99 21.27 7.38
N SER A 62 -13.59 21.86 6.24
CA SER A 62 -14.50 22.65 5.39
C SER A 62 -15.61 21.82 4.74
N ALA A 63 -16.81 22.40 4.60
CA ALA A 63 -17.94 21.73 3.93
C ALA A 63 -17.66 21.55 2.43
N ALA A 64 -16.90 22.46 1.82
CA ALA A 64 -16.41 22.36 0.45
C ALA A 64 -15.60 21.08 0.24
N ARG A 65 -14.58 20.84 1.08
CA ARG A 65 -13.71 19.66 0.97
C ARG A 65 -14.48 18.37 1.21
N GLN A 66 -15.37 18.34 2.20
CA GLN A 66 -16.20 17.17 2.48
C GLN A 66 -17.09 16.84 1.26
N PHE A 67 -17.75 17.85 0.70
CA PHE A 67 -18.63 17.66 -0.44
C PHE A 67 -17.88 17.19 -1.69
N VAL A 68 -16.75 17.83 -2.03
CA VAL A 68 -15.91 17.43 -3.17
C VAL A 68 -15.36 16.02 -2.98
N SER A 69 -14.91 15.68 -1.77
CA SER A 69 -14.45 14.32 -1.46
C SER A 69 -15.56 13.30 -1.71
N SER A 70 -16.76 13.56 -1.21
CA SER A 70 -17.92 12.68 -1.41
C SER A 70 -18.30 12.54 -2.88
N LEU A 71 -18.25 13.64 -3.63
CA LEU A 71 -18.53 13.65 -5.06
C LEU A 71 -17.50 12.78 -5.83
N LEU A 72 -16.21 12.92 -5.51
CA LEU A 72 -15.14 12.12 -6.11
C LEU A 72 -15.26 10.63 -5.78
N VAL A 73 -15.57 10.27 -4.53
CA VAL A 73 -15.70 8.85 -4.12
C VAL A 73 -16.87 8.17 -4.83
N ARG A 74 -17.96 8.90 -5.09
CA ARG A 74 -19.11 8.40 -5.85
C ARG A 74 -18.88 8.39 -7.37
N SER A 75 -17.87 9.12 -7.84
CA SER A 75 -17.54 9.19 -9.26
C SER A 75 -16.92 7.86 -9.73
N GLN A 76 -17.45 7.33 -10.84
CA GLN A 76 -16.86 6.15 -11.49
C GLN A 76 -15.49 6.45 -12.12
N THR A 77 -15.09 7.72 -12.16
CA THR A 77 -13.85 8.20 -12.78
C THR A 77 -12.67 8.17 -11.82
N LEU A 78 -12.90 8.29 -10.50
CA LEU A 78 -11.83 8.28 -9.51
C LEU A 78 -11.02 6.95 -9.55
N PRO A 79 -11.63 5.75 -9.56
CA PRO A 79 -10.88 4.51 -9.71
C PRO A 79 -10.06 4.46 -11.02
N ARG A 80 -10.61 4.99 -12.12
CA ARG A 80 -9.94 5.06 -13.42
C ARG A 80 -8.66 5.89 -13.34
N ILE A 81 -8.74 7.08 -12.76
CA ILE A 81 -7.60 7.99 -12.57
C ILE A 81 -6.56 7.41 -11.62
N LEU A 82 -6.97 6.86 -10.47
CA LEU A 82 -6.05 6.25 -9.50
C LEU A 82 -5.30 5.04 -10.11
N SER A 83 -5.99 4.28 -10.96
CA SER A 83 -5.46 3.09 -11.63
C SER A 83 -4.66 3.40 -12.91
N ASP A 84 -4.66 4.63 -13.41
CA ASP A 84 -3.98 5.02 -14.64
C ASP A 84 -2.60 5.67 -14.36
N PRO A 85 -1.48 5.04 -14.76
CA PRO A 85 -0.16 5.65 -14.62
C PRO A 85 0.05 6.90 -15.48
N ALA A 86 -0.72 7.09 -16.55
CA ALA A 86 -0.65 8.31 -17.38
C ALA A 86 -1.37 9.49 -16.72
N ALA A 87 -2.37 9.23 -15.87
CA ALA A 87 -3.09 10.28 -15.16
C ALA A 87 -2.30 10.84 -13.98
N MET A 88 -1.62 9.99 -13.20
CA MET A 88 -0.78 10.41 -12.07
C MET A 88 0.26 9.37 -11.65
N SER A 89 1.27 9.78 -10.87
CA SER A 89 2.24 8.85 -10.28
C SER A 89 1.59 7.97 -9.19
N LEU A 90 2.15 6.79 -8.92
CA LEU A 90 1.63 5.93 -7.83
C LEU A 90 1.72 6.59 -6.44
N PRO A 91 2.81 7.30 -6.09
CA PRO A 91 2.85 8.08 -4.85
C PRO A 91 1.71 9.10 -4.74
N ALA A 92 1.47 9.88 -5.80
CA ALA A 92 0.38 10.86 -5.83
C ALA A 92 -1.01 10.18 -5.70
N ALA A 93 -1.22 9.04 -6.36
CA ALA A 93 -2.45 8.27 -6.23
C ALA A 93 -2.69 7.78 -4.79
N ARG A 94 -1.63 7.32 -4.10
CA ARG A 94 -1.71 6.89 -2.69
C ARG A 94 -1.98 8.06 -1.76
N GLU A 95 -1.33 9.19 -1.97
CA GLU A 95 -1.54 10.40 -1.18
C GLU A 95 -2.98 10.91 -1.31
N LEU A 96 -3.49 10.99 -2.54
CA LEU A 96 -4.87 11.35 -2.82
C LEU A 96 -5.85 10.38 -2.14
N ALA A 97 -5.68 9.07 -2.35
CA ALA A 97 -6.58 8.08 -1.77
C ALA A 97 -6.52 8.09 -0.23
N SER A 98 -5.34 8.30 0.36
CA SER A 98 -5.18 8.45 1.82
C SER A 98 -5.89 9.69 2.33
N SER A 99 -5.75 10.82 1.62
CA SER A 99 -6.46 12.07 1.92
C SER A 99 -7.99 11.88 1.89
N LEU A 100 -8.51 11.27 0.83
CA LEU A 100 -9.95 11.00 0.69
C LEU A 100 -10.47 9.99 1.72
N SER A 101 -9.69 8.97 2.09
CA SER A 101 -10.09 7.95 3.08
C SER A 101 -10.30 8.50 4.50
N ARG A 102 -9.78 9.71 4.79
CA ARG A 102 -9.97 10.38 6.08
C ARG A 102 -11.40 10.90 6.23
N THR A 103 -12.00 11.38 5.14
CA THR A 103 -13.36 11.94 5.11
C THR A 103 -14.40 10.94 4.61
N GLU A 104 -14.00 9.95 3.81
CA GLU A 104 -14.89 8.97 3.19
C GLU A 104 -14.48 7.53 3.55
N PRO A 105 -15.00 6.96 4.66
CA PRO A 105 -14.63 5.63 5.14
C PRO A 105 -14.98 4.47 4.19
N ALA A 106 -15.83 4.70 3.19
CA ALA A 106 -16.27 3.71 2.22
C ALA A 106 -15.39 3.64 0.96
N LEU A 107 -14.39 4.54 0.82
CA LEU A 107 -13.55 4.62 -0.38
C LEU A 107 -12.93 3.28 -0.74
N ASP A 108 -12.36 2.56 0.22
CA ASP A 108 -11.72 1.27 -0.02
C ASP A 108 -12.71 0.23 -0.58
N VAL A 109 -13.95 0.22 -0.07
CA VAL A 109 -15.01 -0.64 -0.57
C VAL A 109 -15.43 -0.25 -1.99
N GLU A 110 -15.53 1.06 -2.30
CA GLU A 110 -15.84 1.54 -3.66
C GLU A 110 -14.76 1.15 -4.67
N LEU A 111 -13.48 1.36 -4.33
CA LEU A 111 -12.34 0.98 -5.17
C LEU A 111 -12.32 -0.54 -5.40
N ALA A 112 -12.57 -1.34 -4.35
CA ALA A 112 -12.65 -2.79 -4.48
C ALA A 112 -13.87 -3.24 -5.32
N ARG A 113 -15.01 -2.54 -5.21
CA ARG A 113 -16.19 -2.83 -6.04
C ARG A 113 -15.95 -2.51 -7.51
N TRP A 114 -15.21 -1.43 -7.81
CA TRP A 114 -14.80 -1.15 -9.19
C TRP A 114 -13.94 -2.29 -9.77
N LEU A 115 -13.01 -2.85 -8.99
CA LEU A 115 -12.25 -4.03 -9.41
C LEU A 115 -13.14 -5.26 -9.68
N LEU A 116 -14.20 -5.47 -8.88
CA LEU A 116 -15.13 -6.58 -9.12
C LEU A 116 -15.92 -6.42 -10.42
N ARG A 117 -16.27 -5.19 -10.82
CA ARG A 117 -16.95 -4.94 -12.10
C ARG A 117 -16.10 -5.38 -13.28
N GLY A 118 -14.79 -5.19 -13.23
CA GLY A 118 -13.87 -5.69 -14.26
C GLY A 118 -13.82 -7.22 -14.36
N MET A 119 -14.19 -7.93 -13.28
CA MET A 119 -14.24 -9.39 -13.23
C MET A 119 -15.64 -9.94 -13.59
N GLN A 120 -16.71 -9.23 -13.22
CA GLN A 120 -18.10 -9.59 -13.44
C GLN A 120 -18.63 -8.85 -14.67
N ALA A 121 -18.59 -9.52 -15.82
CA ALA A 121 -18.85 -9.00 -17.17
C ALA A 121 -17.74 -8.07 -17.70
N PRO A 122 -17.27 -8.22 -18.96
CA PRO A 122 -16.29 -7.32 -19.58
C PRO A 122 -16.93 -5.96 -19.94
N SER A 123 -17.74 -5.41 -19.05
CA SER A 123 -18.46 -4.13 -19.21
C SER A 123 -17.56 -2.93 -18.96
N ASP A 124 -16.49 -3.08 -18.17
CA ASP A 124 -15.47 -2.05 -17.96
C ASP A 124 -14.07 -2.61 -18.32
N PRO A 125 -13.59 -2.38 -19.56
CA PRO A 125 -12.28 -2.84 -20.02
C PRO A 125 -11.11 -2.29 -19.20
N GLU A 126 -11.26 -1.11 -18.59
CA GLU A 126 -10.21 -0.52 -17.76
C GLU A 126 -10.11 -1.24 -16.42
N ALA A 127 -11.25 -1.57 -15.81
CA ALA A 127 -11.29 -2.37 -14.59
C ALA A 127 -10.80 -3.80 -14.82
N ALA A 128 -11.10 -4.37 -15.99
CA ALA A 128 -10.63 -5.69 -16.40
C ALA A 128 -9.11 -5.74 -16.68
N ASN A 129 -8.47 -4.58 -16.92
CA ASN A 129 -7.05 -4.50 -17.22
C ASN A 129 -6.21 -4.89 -15.98
N PRO A 130 -5.41 -5.97 -16.03
CA PRO A 130 -4.68 -6.44 -14.86
C PRO A 130 -3.63 -5.45 -14.33
N THR A 131 -3.06 -4.60 -15.19
CA THR A 131 -2.09 -3.58 -14.77
C THR A 131 -2.78 -2.49 -13.95
N ARG A 132 -3.94 -2.02 -14.40
CA ARG A 132 -4.78 -1.06 -13.66
C ARG A 132 -5.28 -1.67 -12.36
N ALA A 133 -5.76 -2.91 -12.41
CA ALA A 133 -6.22 -3.63 -11.23
C ALA A 133 -5.13 -3.79 -10.16
N LEU A 134 -3.92 -4.22 -10.54
CA LEU A 134 -2.78 -4.32 -9.64
C LEU A 134 -2.40 -2.97 -9.04
N ARG A 135 -2.39 -1.92 -9.85
CA ARG A 135 -2.10 -0.57 -9.39
C ARG A 135 -3.13 -0.09 -8.38
N LEU A 136 -4.42 -0.32 -8.62
CA LEU A 136 -5.46 0.08 -7.67
C LEU A 136 -5.40 -0.75 -6.37
N LEU A 137 -5.03 -2.03 -6.44
CA LEU A 137 -4.72 -2.82 -5.24
C LEU A 137 -3.49 -2.28 -4.48
N GLU A 138 -2.50 -1.69 -5.16
CA GLU A 138 -1.39 -0.99 -4.51
C GLU A 138 -1.80 0.33 -3.85
N VAL A 139 -2.83 1.00 -4.37
CA VAL A 139 -3.45 2.18 -3.74
C VAL A 139 -4.23 1.75 -2.50
N LEU A 140 -5.10 0.74 -2.62
CA LEU A 140 -5.84 0.13 -1.51
C LEU A 140 -4.93 -0.32 -0.37
N ASN A 141 -3.77 -0.90 -0.71
CA ASN A 141 -2.77 -1.32 0.26
C ASN A 141 -2.25 -0.20 1.15
N GLY A 142 -2.25 1.05 0.67
CA GLY A 142 -1.80 2.22 1.42
C GLY A 142 -2.86 2.81 2.34
N LEU A 143 -4.11 2.33 2.26
CA LEU A 143 -5.20 2.84 3.09
C LEU A 143 -5.15 2.22 4.49
N THR A 144 -5.34 3.07 5.50
CA THR A 144 -5.28 2.69 6.92
C THR A 144 -6.51 1.94 7.39
N ARG A 145 -7.68 2.23 6.81
CA ARG A 145 -8.95 1.53 7.08
C ARG A 145 -9.26 0.61 5.91
N GLN A 146 -9.46 -0.67 6.19
CA GLN A 146 -9.73 -1.69 5.17
C GLN A 146 -10.95 -2.52 5.57
N HIS A 147 -12.13 -2.05 5.17
CA HIS A 147 -13.43 -2.71 5.29
C HIS A 147 -13.75 -3.59 4.07
N ALA A 148 -12.98 -3.47 2.99
CA ALA A 148 -13.20 -4.17 1.72
C ALA A 148 -12.95 -5.69 1.73
N ALA A 149 -12.77 -6.34 2.89
CA ALA A 149 -12.38 -7.75 2.97
C ALA A 149 -13.31 -8.70 2.18
N SER A 150 -14.63 -8.55 2.32
CA SER A 150 -15.62 -9.38 1.63
C SER A 150 -15.57 -9.20 0.10
N THR A 151 -15.39 -7.97 -0.35
CA THR A 151 -15.21 -7.61 -1.76
C THR A 151 -13.90 -8.19 -2.31
N LEU A 152 -12.79 -8.03 -1.57
CA LEU A 152 -11.47 -8.50 -1.96
C LEU A 152 -11.36 -10.04 -2.00
N ILE A 153 -12.10 -10.76 -1.16
CA ILE A 153 -12.19 -12.24 -1.22
C ILE A 153 -12.68 -12.72 -2.58
N GLN A 154 -13.58 -11.99 -3.23
CA GLN A 154 -14.07 -12.38 -4.56
C GLN A 154 -12.96 -12.26 -5.63
N LEU A 155 -12.01 -11.33 -5.47
CA LEU A 155 -10.85 -11.19 -6.36
C LEU A 155 -9.86 -12.37 -6.27
N LEU A 156 -10.01 -13.27 -5.29
CA LEU A 156 -9.27 -14.53 -5.26
C LEU A 156 -9.67 -15.46 -6.41
N ARG A 157 -10.75 -15.19 -7.14
CA ARG A 157 -11.13 -15.93 -8.36
C ARG A 157 -10.66 -15.28 -9.65
N HIS A 158 -9.95 -14.16 -9.56
CA HIS A 158 -9.52 -13.40 -10.73
C HIS A 158 -8.61 -14.24 -11.66
N PRO A 159 -8.76 -14.17 -12.99
CA PRO A 159 -7.96 -14.99 -13.93
C PRO A 159 -6.46 -14.70 -13.81
N ASN A 160 -6.09 -13.45 -13.56
CA ASN A 160 -4.69 -13.06 -13.35
C ASN A 160 -4.18 -13.43 -11.94
N ASN A 161 -3.17 -14.31 -11.88
CA ASN A 161 -2.53 -14.78 -10.65
C ASN A 161 -1.93 -13.67 -9.77
N ARG A 162 -1.42 -12.58 -10.38
CA ARG A 162 -0.85 -11.45 -9.63
C ARG A 162 -1.95 -10.69 -8.89
N VAL A 163 -3.10 -10.50 -9.54
CA VAL A 163 -4.27 -9.87 -8.91
C VAL A 163 -4.76 -10.74 -7.74
N ARG A 164 -4.90 -12.07 -7.94
CA ARG A 164 -5.30 -13.00 -6.85
C ARG A 164 -4.38 -12.92 -5.64
N SER A 165 -3.07 -13.03 -5.87
CA SER A 165 -2.09 -13.00 -4.79
C SER A 165 -2.04 -11.64 -4.09
N LYS A 166 -2.18 -10.52 -4.81
CA LYS A 166 -2.27 -9.20 -4.18
C LYS A 166 -3.58 -9.03 -3.39
N ALA A 167 -4.70 -9.56 -3.89
CA ALA A 167 -5.95 -9.60 -3.14
C ALA A 167 -5.81 -10.43 -1.85
N ALA A 168 -5.15 -11.59 -1.90
CA ALA A 168 -4.87 -12.41 -0.71
C ALA A 168 -4.06 -11.66 0.35
N LEU A 169 -3.04 -10.89 -0.05
CA LEU A 169 -2.29 -10.02 0.85
C LEU A 169 -3.21 -9.03 1.58
N LEU A 170 -4.10 -8.36 0.83
CA LEU A 170 -5.00 -7.36 1.40
C LEU A 170 -6.07 -8.00 2.30
N VAL A 171 -6.68 -9.10 1.88
CA VAL A 171 -7.67 -9.84 2.69
C VAL A 171 -7.05 -10.27 4.03
N SER A 172 -5.81 -10.78 4.00
CA SER A 172 -5.07 -11.14 5.22
C SER A 172 -4.88 -9.97 6.17
N ARG A 173 -4.51 -8.80 5.62
CA ARG A 173 -4.35 -7.55 6.38
C ARG A 173 -5.66 -7.05 6.97
N CYS A 174 -6.76 -7.19 6.23
CA CYS A 174 -8.08 -6.80 6.69
C CYS A 174 -8.58 -7.73 7.80
N LEU A 175 -8.54 -9.05 7.56
CA LEU A 175 -9.17 -10.04 8.44
C LEU A 175 -8.34 -10.38 9.67
N ARG A 176 -7.00 -10.36 9.55
CA ARG A 176 -6.07 -10.68 10.65
C ARG A 176 -6.39 -12.03 11.32
N SER A 177 -6.86 -12.99 10.54
CA SER A 177 -7.45 -14.24 11.02
C SER A 177 -6.58 -15.45 10.69
N ALA A 178 -6.06 -16.13 11.72
CA ALA A 178 -5.28 -17.35 11.56
C ALA A 178 -6.06 -18.42 10.78
N ARG A 179 -7.37 -18.59 11.06
CA ARG A 179 -8.23 -19.56 10.35
C ARG A 179 -8.30 -19.27 8.86
N TRP A 180 -8.43 -18.00 8.47
CA TRP A 180 -8.47 -17.64 7.07
C TRP A 180 -7.12 -17.91 6.38
N VAL A 181 -6.00 -17.58 7.05
CA VAL A 181 -4.65 -17.83 6.51
C VAL A 181 -4.41 -19.33 6.35
N GLU A 182 -4.84 -20.15 7.31
CA GLU A 182 -4.79 -21.62 7.21
C GLU A 182 -5.55 -22.14 5.99
N THR A 183 -6.75 -21.64 5.71
CA THR A 183 -7.47 -21.95 4.46
C THR A 183 -6.66 -21.51 3.23
N ALA A 184 -6.11 -20.30 3.24
CA ALA A 184 -5.35 -19.76 2.11
C ALA A 184 -4.05 -20.55 1.83
N LEU A 185 -3.47 -21.23 2.81
CA LEU A 185 -2.34 -22.15 2.61
C LEU A 185 -2.71 -23.41 1.80
N SER A 186 -4.00 -23.68 1.58
CA SER A 186 -4.44 -24.78 0.70
C SER A 186 -4.52 -24.36 -0.78
N GLU A 187 -4.26 -23.10 -1.11
CA GLU A 187 -4.34 -22.59 -2.47
C GLU A 187 -3.25 -23.17 -3.38
N LYS A 188 -3.63 -23.57 -4.61
CA LYS A 188 -2.71 -24.12 -5.60
C LYS A 188 -1.61 -23.12 -5.98
N ASP A 189 -1.94 -21.83 -6.05
CA ASP A 189 -0.98 -20.79 -6.41
C ASP A 189 -0.08 -20.41 -5.22
N ARG A 190 1.20 -20.76 -5.31
CA ARG A 190 2.23 -20.44 -4.30
C ARG A 190 2.33 -18.96 -3.95
N ARG A 191 1.97 -18.04 -4.87
CA ARG A 191 1.96 -16.59 -4.59
C ARG A 191 0.81 -16.20 -3.69
N VAL A 192 -0.34 -16.86 -3.82
CA VAL A 192 -1.49 -16.63 -2.94
C VAL A 192 -1.13 -17.09 -1.53
N ARG A 193 -0.57 -18.29 -1.38
CA ARG A 193 -0.08 -18.81 -0.10
C ARG A 193 0.95 -17.88 0.55
N ALA A 194 1.97 -17.45 -0.21
CA ALA A 194 3.03 -16.60 0.32
C ALA A 194 2.51 -15.23 0.78
N ASN A 195 1.64 -14.62 -0.02
CA ASN A 195 1.06 -13.32 0.30
C ASN A 195 0.04 -13.39 1.44
N ALA A 196 -0.62 -14.54 1.64
CA ALA A 196 -1.49 -14.76 2.78
C ALA A 196 -0.70 -14.67 4.10
N ILE A 197 0.47 -15.30 4.15
CA ILE A 197 1.38 -15.23 5.30
C ILE A 197 1.97 -13.82 5.48
N GLU A 198 2.42 -13.19 4.39
CA GLU A 198 2.97 -11.83 4.44
C GLU A 198 1.96 -10.81 5.00
N GLY A 199 0.68 -10.98 4.68
CA GLY A 199 -0.36 -10.03 5.09
C GLY A 199 -0.66 -10.04 6.59
N VAL A 200 -0.22 -11.08 7.32
CA VAL A 200 -0.36 -11.19 8.78
C VAL A 200 0.98 -11.09 9.52
N TRP A 201 2.03 -10.58 8.88
CA TRP A 201 3.27 -10.21 9.57
C TRP A 201 3.02 -9.22 10.71
N GLY A 202 3.62 -9.47 11.87
CA GLY A 202 3.47 -8.66 13.08
C GLY A 202 2.06 -8.69 13.68
N VAL A 203 1.15 -9.52 13.16
CA VAL A 203 -0.20 -9.65 13.72
C VAL A 203 -0.19 -10.68 14.84
N GLU A 204 -0.28 -10.20 16.07
CA GLU A 204 -0.51 -11.06 17.23
C GLU A 204 -1.95 -11.58 17.27
N GLY A 205 -2.15 -12.77 17.83
CA GLY A 205 -3.48 -13.32 18.07
C GLY A 205 -3.51 -14.85 18.21
N PRO A 206 -4.62 -15.40 18.71
CA PRO A 206 -4.78 -16.84 18.87
C PRO A 206 -4.53 -17.59 17.56
N GLY A 207 -3.65 -18.60 17.61
CA GLY A 207 -3.35 -19.46 16.47
C GLY A 207 -2.40 -18.88 15.42
N MET A 208 -1.99 -17.60 15.49
CA MET A 208 -1.13 -17.03 14.45
C MET A 208 0.24 -17.70 14.40
N GLY A 209 0.89 -17.91 15.55
CA GLY A 209 2.15 -18.67 15.61
C GLY A 209 2.03 -20.12 15.11
N LYS A 210 0.87 -20.77 15.32
CA LYS A 210 0.60 -22.12 14.79
C LYS A 210 0.56 -22.12 13.26
N VAL A 211 -0.16 -21.16 12.68
CA VAL A 211 -0.28 -21.05 11.21
C VAL A 211 1.04 -20.68 10.56
N MET A 212 1.83 -19.81 11.20
CA MET A 212 3.20 -19.52 10.75
C MET A 212 4.09 -20.76 10.78
N ARG A 213 4.05 -21.55 11.87
CA ARG A 213 4.80 -22.82 11.95
C ARG A 213 4.34 -23.84 10.91
N LEU A 214 3.04 -23.92 10.63
CA LEU A 214 2.51 -24.78 9.55
C LEU A 214 3.11 -24.38 8.19
N ALA A 215 3.20 -23.09 7.91
CA ALA A 215 3.73 -22.57 6.65
C ALA A 215 5.25 -22.81 6.44
N LEU A 216 6.01 -23.16 7.48
CA LEU A 216 7.41 -23.56 7.35
C LEU A 216 7.60 -24.82 6.50
N GLY A 217 6.59 -25.72 6.50
CA GLY A 217 6.61 -26.96 5.72
C GLY A 217 6.25 -26.79 4.24
N ASP A 218 5.96 -25.58 3.76
CA ASP A 218 5.57 -25.36 2.38
C ASP A 218 6.74 -25.64 1.41
N PRO A 219 6.50 -26.33 0.27
CA PRO A 219 7.56 -26.61 -0.71
C PRO A 219 8.08 -25.36 -1.45
N ASP A 220 7.36 -24.24 -1.39
CA ASP A 220 7.81 -22.95 -1.92
C ASP A 220 8.58 -22.15 -0.87
N ASN A 221 9.83 -21.83 -1.21
CA ASN A 221 10.75 -21.07 -0.36
C ASN A 221 10.17 -19.74 0.12
N ARG A 222 9.33 -19.06 -0.67
CA ARG A 222 8.78 -17.75 -0.28
C ARG A 222 7.74 -17.89 0.83
N VAL A 223 6.96 -18.97 0.81
CA VAL A 223 5.98 -19.24 1.87
C VAL A 223 6.71 -19.51 3.18
N ALA A 224 7.68 -20.44 3.15
CA ALA A 224 8.49 -20.77 4.32
C ALA A 224 9.31 -19.57 4.83
N GLY A 225 9.92 -18.79 3.92
CA GLY A 225 10.66 -17.58 4.29
C GLY A 225 9.77 -16.48 4.89
N ASN A 226 8.58 -16.27 4.34
CA ASN A 226 7.61 -15.33 4.90
C ASN A 226 7.16 -15.79 6.29
N ALA A 227 7.00 -17.10 6.51
CA ALA A 227 6.65 -17.64 7.81
C ALA A 227 7.75 -17.37 8.85
N LEU A 228 9.04 -17.52 8.49
CA LEU A 228 10.16 -17.20 9.38
C LEU A 228 10.24 -15.72 9.75
N VAL A 229 9.96 -14.82 8.78
CA VAL A 229 9.83 -13.39 9.07
C VAL A 229 8.69 -13.15 10.06
N GLY A 230 7.53 -13.76 9.83
CA GLY A 230 6.36 -13.65 10.71
C GLY A 230 6.64 -14.15 12.13
N LEU A 231 7.25 -15.32 12.28
CA LEU A 231 7.63 -15.89 13.58
C LEU A 231 8.63 -15.00 14.33
N SER A 232 9.64 -14.48 13.63
CA SER A 232 10.62 -13.57 14.24
C SER A 232 9.95 -12.30 14.78
N GLN A 233 8.99 -11.73 14.03
CA GLN A 233 8.23 -10.55 14.47
C GLN A 233 7.26 -10.83 15.62
N LEU A 234 6.83 -12.09 15.78
CA LEU A 234 6.05 -12.53 16.94
C LEU A 234 6.94 -12.88 18.16
N GLY A 235 8.25 -12.67 18.06
CA GLY A 235 9.21 -12.98 19.13
C GLY A 235 9.50 -14.47 19.31
N ASP A 236 9.19 -15.31 18.33
CA ASP A 236 9.52 -16.74 18.39
C ASP A 236 11.03 -16.93 18.18
N LEU A 237 11.73 -17.20 19.29
CA LEU A 237 13.18 -17.35 19.32
C LEU A 237 13.70 -18.53 18.46
N SER A 238 12.84 -19.50 18.10
CA SER A 238 13.25 -20.60 17.22
C SER A 238 13.45 -20.17 15.77
N ALA A 239 12.91 -19.01 15.38
CA ALA A 239 12.98 -18.52 14.00
C ALA A 239 14.41 -18.27 13.51
N SER A 240 15.33 -17.88 14.41
CA SER A 240 16.74 -17.68 14.07
C SER A 240 17.41 -18.98 13.64
N ALA A 241 17.22 -20.07 14.41
CA ALA A 241 17.75 -21.38 14.08
C ALA A 241 17.22 -21.89 12.73
N PHE A 242 15.91 -21.77 12.49
CA PHE A 242 15.32 -22.17 11.20
C PHE A 242 15.81 -21.30 10.02
N LEU A 243 16.09 -20.01 10.24
CA LEU A 243 16.69 -19.15 9.23
C LEU A 243 18.12 -19.60 8.87
N GLU A 244 18.91 -20.02 9.86
CA GLU A 244 20.24 -20.60 9.64
C GLU A 244 20.18 -21.93 8.88
N GLU A 245 19.25 -22.81 9.25
CA GLU A 245 18.99 -24.06 8.52
C GLU A 245 18.57 -23.77 7.07
N MET A 246 17.67 -22.81 6.85
CA MET A 246 17.25 -22.41 5.50
C MET A 246 18.42 -21.82 4.69
N ALA A 247 19.35 -21.11 5.33
CA ALA A 247 20.58 -20.62 4.72
C ALA A 247 21.56 -21.73 4.34
N ALA A 248 21.48 -22.92 4.95
CA ALA A 248 22.25 -24.10 4.60
C ALA A 248 21.53 -25.05 3.63
N HIS A 249 20.31 -24.73 3.21
CA HIS A 249 19.45 -25.62 2.44
C HIS A 249 20.04 -26.04 1.07
N LYS A 250 19.79 -27.28 0.66
CA LYS A 250 20.31 -27.85 -0.61
C LYS A 250 19.92 -27.05 -1.85
N ARG A 251 18.68 -26.56 -1.88
CA ARG A 251 18.14 -25.71 -2.97
C ARG A 251 18.52 -24.26 -2.76
N PHE A 252 19.12 -23.63 -3.78
CA PHE A 252 19.61 -22.26 -3.68
C PHE A 252 18.49 -21.23 -3.48
N GLU A 253 17.25 -21.53 -3.90
CA GLU A 253 16.11 -20.62 -3.74
C GLU A 253 15.76 -20.42 -2.26
N PHE A 254 15.90 -21.46 -1.44
CA PHE A 254 15.73 -21.38 0.01
C PHE A 254 16.87 -20.56 0.64
N ARG A 255 18.13 -20.82 0.27
CA ARG A 255 19.27 -20.02 0.77
C ARG A 255 19.17 -18.54 0.40
N ALA A 256 18.74 -18.23 -0.82
CA ALA A 256 18.53 -16.86 -1.27
C ALA A 256 17.37 -16.18 -0.51
N THR A 257 16.35 -16.95 -0.14
CA THR A 257 15.23 -16.47 0.66
C THR A 257 15.61 -16.27 2.13
N ALA A 258 16.41 -17.15 2.72
CA ALA A 258 16.98 -16.96 4.04
C ALA A 258 17.79 -15.66 4.12
N ALA A 259 18.68 -15.43 3.14
CA ALA A 259 19.43 -14.17 3.06
C ALA A 259 18.51 -12.93 2.94
N TRP A 260 17.44 -13.03 2.15
CA TRP A 260 16.45 -11.96 2.05
C TRP A 260 15.71 -11.74 3.38
N ALA A 261 15.28 -12.81 4.06
CA ALA A 261 14.55 -12.73 5.33
C ALA A 261 15.42 -12.14 6.44
N MET A 262 16.67 -12.59 6.57
CA MET A 262 17.66 -12.02 7.50
C MET A 262 17.90 -10.52 7.23
N GLY A 263 18.04 -10.14 5.96
CA GLY A 263 18.15 -8.74 5.57
C GLY A 263 16.87 -7.93 5.79
N TYR A 264 15.70 -8.56 5.71
CA TYR A 264 14.42 -7.92 5.98
C TYR A 264 14.24 -7.62 7.47
N LEU A 265 14.55 -8.59 8.32
CA LEU A 265 14.52 -8.47 9.78
C LEU A 265 15.57 -7.50 10.30
N ALA A 266 16.69 -7.35 9.57
CA ALA A 266 17.77 -6.44 9.92
C ALA A 266 18.32 -6.65 11.35
N ASP A 267 18.40 -7.92 11.77
CA ASP A 267 19.03 -8.32 13.03
C ASP A 267 20.52 -8.68 12.85
N ALA A 268 21.40 -7.97 13.57
CA ALA A 268 22.84 -8.06 13.43
C ALA A 268 23.40 -9.47 13.71
N GLN A 269 22.65 -10.32 14.43
CA GLN A 269 23.05 -11.71 14.66
C GLN A 269 23.27 -12.50 13.37
N PHE A 270 22.61 -12.11 12.26
CA PHE A 270 22.72 -12.80 10.98
C PHE A 270 23.90 -12.35 10.12
N VAL A 271 24.68 -11.33 10.53
CA VAL A 271 25.82 -10.83 9.75
C VAL A 271 26.85 -11.92 9.44
N PRO A 272 27.24 -12.83 10.37
CA PRO A 272 28.16 -13.92 10.06
C PRO A 272 27.62 -14.87 8.98
N VAL A 273 26.33 -15.23 9.05
CA VAL A 273 25.66 -16.12 8.09
C VAL A 273 25.60 -15.47 6.72
N LEU A 274 25.18 -14.20 6.66
CA LEU A 274 25.14 -13.43 5.41
C LEU A 274 26.53 -13.27 4.78
N SER A 275 27.58 -13.09 5.59
CA SER A 275 28.96 -13.01 5.13
C SER A 275 29.43 -14.32 4.48
N LYS A 276 29.01 -15.47 5.03
CA LYS A 276 29.24 -16.78 4.40
C LYS A 276 28.50 -16.90 3.06
N LEU A 277 27.25 -16.44 2.99
CA LEU A 277 26.43 -16.50 1.76
C LEU A 277 26.93 -15.59 0.63
N LEU A 278 27.80 -14.61 0.90
CA LEU A 278 28.50 -13.87 -0.16
C LEU A 278 29.41 -14.76 -1.00
N LYS A 279 29.85 -15.91 -0.46
CA LYS A 279 30.69 -16.90 -1.15
C LYS A 279 29.87 -18.07 -1.73
N ASP A 280 28.53 -18.00 -1.69
CA ASP A 280 27.66 -19.07 -2.18
C ASP A 280 27.87 -19.31 -3.68
N PRO A 281 27.87 -20.58 -4.14
CA PRO A 281 28.02 -20.90 -5.57
C PRO A 281 26.94 -20.25 -6.45
N ALA A 282 25.72 -20.09 -5.94
CA ALA A 282 24.61 -19.54 -6.70
C ALA A 282 24.59 -18.00 -6.66
N ALA A 283 24.67 -17.37 -7.84
CA ALA A 283 24.61 -15.91 -7.97
C ALA A 283 23.37 -15.25 -7.33
N PRO A 284 22.15 -15.84 -7.39
CA PRO A 284 20.99 -15.30 -6.67
C PRO A 284 21.21 -15.18 -5.16
N VAL A 285 21.87 -16.16 -4.55
CA VAL A 285 22.15 -16.17 -3.10
C VAL A 285 23.13 -15.05 -2.75
N ARG A 286 24.25 -14.94 -3.49
CA ARG A 286 25.22 -13.85 -3.31
C ARG A 286 24.58 -12.47 -3.43
N ARG A 287 23.70 -12.27 -4.42
CA ARG A 287 22.96 -11.01 -4.61
C ARG A 287 22.02 -10.70 -3.43
N SER A 288 21.29 -11.70 -2.93
CA SER A 288 20.43 -11.51 -1.75
C SER A 288 21.24 -11.17 -0.52
N ALA A 289 22.35 -11.88 -0.27
CA ALA A 289 23.23 -11.64 0.87
C ALA A 289 23.86 -10.24 0.82
N LEU A 290 24.35 -9.81 -0.35
CA LEU A 290 24.89 -8.46 -0.53
C LEU A 290 23.83 -7.39 -0.26
N ARG A 291 22.61 -7.54 -0.81
CA ARG A 291 21.51 -6.58 -0.54
C ARG A 291 21.14 -6.53 0.93
N ALA A 292 21.10 -7.68 1.60
CA ALA A 292 20.84 -7.76 3.03
C ALA A 292 21.88 -6.95 3.81
N LEU A 293 23.18 -7.20 3.59
CA LEU A 293 24.27 -6.49 4.26
C LEU A 293 24.29 -4.98 3.95
N LEU A 294 23.98 -4.57 2.73
CA LEU A 294 23.83 -3.14 2.39
C LEU A 294 22.68 -2.49 3.16
N ARG A 295 21.56 -3.21 3.34
CA ARG A 295 20.41 -2.73 4.13
C ARG A 295 20.78 -2.59 5.61
N PHE A 296 21.50 -3.55 6.18
CA PHE A 296 22.07 -3.44 7.53
C PHE A 296 22.90 -2.17 7.69
N ARG A 297 23.88 -1.96 6.80
CA ARG A 297 24.76 -0.78 6.84
C ARG A 297 23.94 0.51 6.80
N LYS A 298 22.91 0.57 5.96
CA LYS A 298 22.04 1.75 5.84
C LYS A 298 21.27 2.01 7.14
N LEU A 299 20.69 0.98 7.75
CA LEU A 299 19.92 1.12 8.99
C LEU A 299 20.80 1.51 10.18
N MET A 300 21.99 0.91 10.31
CA MET A 300 22.96 1.28 11.34
C MET A 300 23.43 2.74 11.20
N ALA A 301 23.71 3.18 9.97
CA ALA A 301 24.10 4.57 9.72
C ALA A 301 22.97 5.56 10.08
N GLN A 302 21.71 5.19 9.84
CA GLN A 302 20.56 6.01 10.24
C GLN A 302 20.42 6.09 11.76
N GLN A 303 20.58 4.98 12.48
CA GLN A 303 20.52 4.96 13.95
C GLN A 303 21.66 5.77 14.58
N ALA A 304 22.89 5.66 14.06
CA ALA A 304 24.01 6.46 14.53
C ALA A 304 23.81 7.97 14.27
N GLY A 305 23.22 8.34 13.13
CA GLY A 305 22.88 9.72 12.82
C GLY A 305 21.79 10.30 13.73
N LEU A 306 20.81 9.49 14.14
CA LEU A 306 19.76 9.89 15.09
C LEU A 306 20.33 10.10 16.50
N MET A 307 21.15 9.16 17.00
CA MET A 307 21.82 9.31 18.29
C MET A 307 22.79 10.52 18.34
N GLY A 308 23.47 10.83 17.23
CA GLY A 308 24.32 12.02 17.13
C GLY A 308 23.55 13.35 17.10
N ALA A 309 22.29 13.34 16.62
CA ALA A 309 21.42 14.51 16.61
C ALA A 309 20.77 14.76 17.98
N GLU A 310 20.47 13.70 18.74
CA GLU A 310 19.90 13.79 20.11
C GLU A 310 20.94 14.22 21.17
N MET A 311 22.24 14.16 20.86
CA MET A 311 23.33 14.52 21.78
C MET A 311 23.93 15.92 21.56
N GLN A 312 23.30 16.80 20.77
CA GLN A 312 23.73 18.19 20.72
C GLN A 312 23.27 18.92 22.00
N PRO A 313 24.17 19.41 22.87
CA PRO A 313 23.76 20.14 24.06
C PRO A 313 23.09 21.46 23.65
N GLU A 314 21.92 21.74 24.21
CA GLU A 314 21.26 23.05 24.14
C GLU A 314 22.29 24.14 24.46
N GLN A 315 22.68 24.92 23.45
CA GLN A 315 23.44 26.14 23.66
C GLN A 315 22.57 27.06 24.50
N LYS A 316 22.90 27.19 25.80
CA LYS A 316 22.31 28.21 26.66
C LYS A 316 22.46 29.57 25.97
N PRO A 317 21.38 30.37 25.85
CA PRO A 317 21.49 31.71 25.31
C PRO A 317 22.43 32.53 26.21
N ASP A 318 23.40 33.15 25.56
CA ASP A 318 24.39 34.06 26.11
C ASP A 318 23.68 35.18 26.90
N GLN A 319 23.70 35.07 28.23
CA GLN A 319 23.29 36.15 29.12
C GLN A 319 24.55 36.85 29.63
N GLY A 320 24.89 37.96 29.00
CA GLY A 320 25.93 38.90 29.43
C GLY A 320 26.56 39.59 28.23
N ALA A 321 26.69 40.91 28.11
CA ALA A 321 26.56 41.95 29.11
C ALA A 321 26.14 43.25 28.41
N ALA A 322 25.17 43.93 29.02
CA ALA A 322 25.08 45.37 28.89
C ALA A 322 26.23 45.98 29.68
N GLY A 323 27.06 46.76 29.00
CA GLY A 323 28.02 47.70 29.55
C GLY A 323 27.94 48.98 28.73
#